data_AF-A0A948U790-F1
#
_entry.id   AF-A0A948U790-F1
#
_cell.length_a   1.000
_cell.length_b   1.000
_cell.length_c   1.000
_cell.angle_alpha   90.00
_cell.angle_beta   90.00
_cell.angle_gamma   90.00
#
_symmetry.space_group_name_H-M   'P 1'
#
loop_
_entity.id
_entity.type
_entity.pdbx_description
1 polymer ?
#
loop_
_entity_poly.entity_id
_entity_poly.type
_entity_poly.pdbx_seq_one_letter_code
_entity_poly.pdbx_strand_id
1 'polypeptide(L)'
;MGKRYEGVREKVKGRRYEIYFRPFKGAKKIHRNIEAMSLSDAYYQRQEIIASYRKGSEVSEEDRERLSCGFAEVWKQLERDLVTENQPKKTKLHYKRIFWRMFGEFRQKHYPYVQSPSQLALSFFREYRNYYVTDLNRPNGLRAELIYVKAIMKRLYVLGYCREDIIKKLTEIKKPRANKKAYPDISKAEIKKLLLTFKRNRPDYYYLLSFILRTGRRISETTLIKKKDVEFQGFKPVRINIRAVRLPSLNRMPH
;
A
#
# COMPACT_ATOMS: atom_id res chain seq x y z
N MET A 1 -14.29 56.82 14.75
CA MET A 1 -13.44 55.60 14.72
C MET A 1 -14.19 54.51 13.95
N GLY A 2 -13.68 54.07 12.80
CA GLY A 2 -14.38 53.08 11.96
C GLY A 2 -14.40 51.69 12.60
N LYS A 3 -15.54 50.97 12.53
CA LYS A 3 -15.66 49.58 12.97
C LYS A 3 -14.64 48.72 12.21
N ARG A 4 -13.73 48.07 12.93
CA ARG A 4 -12.77 47.10 12.36
C ARG A 4 -13.43 45.73 12.32
N TYR A 5 -13.53 45.14 11.13
CA TYR A 5 -14.00 43.77 10.93
C TYR A 5 -12.79 42.84 10.81
N GLU A 6 -12.66 41.89 11.73
CA GLU A 6 -11.55 40.94 11.73
C GLU A 6 -11.61 40.04 10.48
N GLY A 7 -10.48 39.86 9.80
CA GLY A 7 -10.44 39.00 8.62
C GLY A 7 -10.83 39.68 7.32
N VAL A 8 -11.03 41.00 7.31
CA VAL A 8 -11.39 41.77 6.11
C VAL A 8 -10.48 42.98 6.02
N ARG A 9 -9.91 43.21 4.84
CA ARG A 9 -9.06 44.36 4.53
C ARG A 9 -9.57 45.03 3.26
N GLU A 10 -9.84 46.32 3.34
CA GLU A 10 -10.19 47.13 2.18
C GLU A 10 -8.97 47.30 1.26
N LYS A 11 -9.15 47.04 -0.04
CA LYS A 11 -8.13 47.26 -1.07
C LYS A 11 -8.52 48.44 -1.95
N VAL A 12 -9.79 48.47 -2.38
CA VAL A 12 -10.37 49.57 -3.16
C VAL A 12 -11.72 49.91 -2.53
N LYS A 13 -11.85 51.14 -2.05
CA LYS A 13 -13.01 51.61 -1.30
C LYS A 13 -14.29 51.38 -2.10
N GLY A 14 -15.26 50.69 -1.47
CA GLY A 14 -16.58 50.43 -2.07
C GLY A 14 -16.58 49.45 -3.26
N ARG A 15 -15.48 48.75 -3.55
CA ARG A 15 -15.41 47.85 -4.72
C ARG A 15 -14.68 46.54 -4.46
N ARG A 16 -13.50 46.55 -3.82
CA ARG A 16 -12.67 45.34 -3.68
C ARG A 16 -12.09 45.20 -2.28
N TYR A 17 -12.31 44.03 -1.70
CA TYR A 17 -11.87 43.69 -0.35
C TYR A 17 -11.07 42.39 -0.38
N GLU A 18 -10.02 42.30 0.44
CA GLU A 18 -9.31 41.08 0.72
C GLU A 18 -9.86 40.47 2.01
N ILE A 19 -10.33 39.23 1.94
CA ILE A 19 -10.75 38.46 3.11
C ILE A 19 -9.72 37.40 3.45
N TYR A 20 -9.57 37.13 4.74
CA TYR A 20 -8.77 36.03 5.24
C TYR A 20 -9.45 35.28 6.37
N PHE A 21 -9.29 33.96 6.36
CA PHE A 21 -9.85 33.08 7.38
C PHE A 21 -9.08 31.76 7.48
N ARG A 22 -9.29 31.05 8.60
CA ARG A 22 -8.88 29.67 8.78
C ARG A 22 -10.15 28.81 8.83
N PRO A 23 -10.34 27.84 7.93
CA PRO A 23 -11.56 27.04 7.91
C PRO A 23 -11.74 26.20 9.19
N PHE A 24 -10.63 25.70 9.76
CA PHE A 24 -10.59 24.94 11.02
C PHE A 24 -9.33 25.28 11.84
N LYS A 25 -9.34 24.94 13.14
CA LYS A 25 -8.23 25.18 14.06
C LYS A 25 -6.99 24.40 13.59
N GLY A 26 -5.91 25.11 13.25
CA GLY A 26 -4.67 24.53 12.70
C GLY A 26 -4.58 24.51 11.17
N ALA A 27 -5.62 24.94 10.44
CA ALA A 27 -5.56 25.08 8.98
C ALA A 27 -4.62 26.21 8.53
N LYS A 28 -4.07 26.07 7.32
CA LYS A 28 -3.42 27.18 6.63
C LYS A 28 -4.44 28.32 6.40
N LYS A 29 -3.97 29.55 6.58
CA LYS A 29 -4.77 30.76 6.39
C LYS A 29 -5.03 30.94 4.90
N ILE A 30 -6.29 31.11 4.52
CA ILE A 30 -6.71 31.33 3.14
C ILE A 30 -6.90 32.83 2.94
N HIS A 31 -6.44 33.34 1.80
CA HIS A 31 -6.59 34.74 1.37
C HIS A 31 -7.39 34.76 0.07
N ARG A 32 -8.40 35.61 -0.03
CA ARG A 32 -9.23 35.73 -1.23
C ARG A 32 -9.67 37.17 -1.43
N ASN A 33 -9.71 37.62 -2.69
CA ASN A 33 -10.30 38.90 -3.04
C ASN A 33 -11.77 38.71 -3.39
N ILE A 34 -12.63 39.58 -2.87
CA ILE A 34 -14.07 39.59 -3.13
C ILE A 34 -14.52 41.01 -3.53
N GLU A 35 -15.61 41.06 -4.28
CA GLU A 35 -16.31 42.31 -4.62
C GLU A 35 -17.48 42.50 -3.66
N ALA A 36 -17.53 43.67 -3.01
CA ALA A 36 -18.55 44.01 -2.03
C ALA A 36 -18.76 45.52 -2.01
N MET A 37 -19.93 45.98 -1.55
CA MET A 37 -20.26 47.41 -1.51
C MET A 37 -19.76 48.08 -0.22
N SER A 38 -19.59 47.32 0.86
CA SER A 38 -19.12 47.83 2.14
C SER A 38 -18.24 46.82 2.90
N LEU A 39 -17.53 47.29 3.94
CA LEU A 39 -16.79 46.42 4.87
C LEU A 39 -17.71 45.41 5.59
N SER A 40 -18.95 45.80 5.88
CA SER A 40 -19.95 44.93 6.51
C SER A 40 -20.38 43.83 5.55
N ASP A 41 -20.64 44.16 4.28
CA ASP A 41 -21.02 43.16 3.26
C ASP A 41 -19.87 42.19 2.99
N ALA A 42 -18.64 42.69 2.91
CA ALA A 42 -17.46 41.85 2.77
C ALA A 42 -17.28 40.89 3.97
N TYR A 43 -17.65 41.33 5.17
CA TYR A 43 -17.64 40.48 6.36
C TYR A 43 -18.75 39.42 6.33
N TYR A 44 -19.98 39.76 5.93
CA TYR A 44 -21.06 38.79 5.77
C TYR A 44 -20.73 37.74 4.71
N GLN A 45 -20.27 38.15 3.53
CA GLN A 45 -19.80 37.23 2.49
C GLN A 45 -18.65 36.34 2.99
N ARG A 46 -17.73 36.87 3.80
CA ARG A 46 -16.69 36.06 4.45
C ARG A 46 -17.31 35.00 5.37
N GLN A 47 -18.34 35.32 6.15
CA GLN A 47 -19.01 34.34 7.02
C GLN A 47 -19.74 33.27 6.21
N GLU A 48 -20.40 33.63 5.11
CA GLU A 48 -21.03 32.67 4.19
C GLU A 48 -19.99 31.75 3.52
N ILE A 49 -18.85 32.30 3.11
CA ILE A 49 -17.74 31.50 2.57
C ILE A 49 -17.19 30.56 3.65
N ILE A 50 -17.00 31.03 4.89
CA ILE A 50 -16.59 30.15 5.99
C ILE A 50 -17.63 29.04 6.23
N ALA A 51 -18.92 29.39 6.19
CA ALA A 51 -20.01 28.45 6.36
C ALA A 51 -20.10 27.43 5.22
N SER A 52 -19.85 27.82 3.97
CA SER A 52 -19.81 26.89 2.83
C SER A 52 -18.57 25.98 2.88
N TYR A 53 -17.43 26.47 3.33
CA TYR A 53 -16.26 25.62 3.63
C TYR A 53 -16.55 24.62 4.77
N ARG A 54 -17.35 25.02 5.76
CA ARG A 54 -17.80 24.15 6.86
C ARG A 54 -18.88 23.15 6.43
N LYS A 55 -19.80 23.53 5.55
CA LYS A 55 -20.82 22.65 4.95
C LYS A 55 -20.22 21.67 3.94
N GLY A 56 -19.23 22.09 3.15
CA GLY A 56 -18.41 21.20 2.32
C GLY A 56 -17.50 20.26 3.12
N SER A 57 -17.49 20.37 4.46
CA SER A 57 -16.86 19.42 5.38
C SER A 57 -17.86 18.60 6.20
N GLU A 58 -19.17 18.73 5.95
CA GLU A 58 -20.10 17.64 6.22
C GLU A 58 -19.80 16.55 5.17
N VAL A 59 -19.39 15.39 5.66
CA VAL A 59 -19.19 14.17 4.86
C VAL A 59 -20.43 14.00 3.97
N SER A 60 -20.26 14.14 2.66
CA SER A 60 -21.29 13.88 1.63
C SER A 60 -22.04 12.60 1.97
N GLU A 61 -23.34 12.48 1.67
CA GLU A 61 -24.06 11.22 1.88
C GLU A 61 -23.33 10.04 1.24
N GLU A 62 -22.74 10.24 0.05
CA GLU A 62 -21.88 9.26 -0.61
C GLU A 62 -20.63 8.90 0.22
N ASP A 63 -20.02 9.87 0.88
CA ASP A 63 -18.85 9.62 1.73
C ASP A 63 -19.26 8.96 3.06
N ARG A 64 -20.49 9.19 3.57
CA ARG A 64 -21.02 8.47 4.74
C ARG A 64 -21.27 7.00 4.39
N GLU A 65 -21.82 6.73 3.21
CA GLU A 65 -21.99 5.38 2.68
C GLU A 65 -20.65 4.68 2.44
N ARG A 66 -19.66 5.37 1.88
CA ARG A 66 -18.30 4.80 1.73
C ARG A 66 -17.69 4.48 3.10
N LEU A 67 -17.82 5.36 4.08
CA LEU A 67 -17.27 5.12 5.41
C LEU A 67 -18.00 4.00 6.18
N SER A 68 -19.23 3.65 5.82
CA SER A 68 -19.99 2.54 6.43
C SER A 68 -19.80 1.20 5.72
N CYS A 69 -19.13 1.17 4.57
CA CYS A 69 -18.89 -0.05 3.80
C CYS A 69 -18.09 -1.11 4.58
N GLY A 70 -18.56 -2.35 4.50
CA GLY A 70 -17.91 -3.51 5.12
C GLY A 70 -16.63 -3.94 4.41
N PHE A 71 -15.76 -4.66 5.14
CA PHE A 71 -14.44 -5.05 4.64
C PHE A 71 -14.44 -5.89 3.34
N ALA A 72 -15.46 -6.70 3.11
CA ALA A 72 -15.56 -7.48 1.88
C ALA A 72 -15.77 -6.60 0.63
N GLU A 73 -16.61 -5.57 0.74
CA GLU A 73 -16.87 -4.63 -0.35
C GLU A 73 -15.66 -3.73 -0.59
N VAL A 74 -15.06 -3.26 0.51
CA VAL A 74 -13.79 -2.52 0.48
C VAL A 74 -12.68 -3.30 -0.23
N TRP A 75 -12.59 -4.62 -0.01
CA TRP A 75 -11.63 -5.46 -0.72
C TRP A 75 -11.87 -5.48 -2.22
N LYS A 76 -13.12 -5.62 -2.68
CA LYS A 76 -13.43 -5.62 -4.12
C LYS A 76 -12.97 -4.32 -4.78
N GLN A 77 -13.22 -3.17 -4.14
CA GLN A 77 -12.81 -1.89 -4.70
C GLN A 77 -11.29 -1.71 -4.68
N LEU A 78 -10.61 -2.14 -3.62
CA LEU A 78 -9.15 -2.16 -3.56
C LEU A 78 -8.56 -3.10 -4.62
N GLU A 79 -9.18 -4.25 -4.89
CA GLU A 79 -8.74 -5.19 -5.91
C GLU A 79 -8.87 -4.59 -7.31
N ARG A 80 -9.97 -3.86 -7.60
CA ARG A 80 -10.13 -3.11 -8.85
C ARG A 80 -9.04 -2.05 -9.01
N ASP A 81 -8.79 -1.25 -7.96
CA ASP A 81 -7.73 -0.23 -7.94
C ASP A 81 -6.34 -0.83 -8.27
N LEU A 82 -6.00 -1.96 -7.65
CA LEU A 82 -4.75 -2.68 -7.92
C LEU A 82 -4.67 -3.25 -9.35
N VAL A 83 -5.80 -3.60 -9.96
CA VAL A 83 -5.87 -4.04 -11.36
C VAL A 83 -5.67 -2.86 -12.31
N THR A 84 -6.32 -1.73 -12.06
CA THR A 84 -6.19 -0.50 -12.86
C THR A 84 -4.74 0.01 -12.89
N GLU A 85 -4.03 -0.08 -11.77
CA GLU A 85 -2.59 0.26 -11.71
C GLU A 85 -1.65 -0.77 -12.37
N ASN A 86 -2.20 -1.82 -12.98
CA ASN A 86 -1.43 -2.92 -13.59
C ASN A 86 -0.40 -3.55 -12.64
N GLN A 87 -0.76 -3.70 -11.35
CA GLN A 87 0.15 -4.27 -10.37
C GLN A 87 0.47 -5.74 -10.70
N PRO A 88 1.73 -6.19 -10.50
CA PRO A 88 2.10 -7.59 -10.72
C PRO A 88 1.21 -8.55 -9.94
N LYS A 89 0.85 -9.70 -10.53
CA LYS A 89 -0.01 -10.72 -9.88
C LYS A 89 0.50 -11.12 -8.48
N LYS A 90 1.82 -11.29 -8.33
CA LYS A 90 2.46 -11.60 -7.04
C LYS A 90 2.20 -10.51 -5.99
N THR A 91 2.25 -9.24 -6.38
CA THR A 91 1.97 -8.09 -5.53
C THR A 91 0.50 -8.09 -5.09
N LYS A 92 -0.43 -8.27 -6.04
CA LYS A 92 -1.88 -8.34 -5.76
C LYS A 92 -2.23 -9.46 -4.76
N LEU A 93 -1.65 -10.65 -4.93
CA LEU A 93 -1.79 -11.75 -3.99
C LEU A 93 -1.26 -11.40 -2.59
N HIS A 94 -0.17 -10.63 -2.52
CA HIS A 94 0.39 -10.19 -1.25
C HIS A 94 -0.54 -9.21 -0.53
N TYR A 95 -1.10 -8.23 -1.26
CA TYR A 95 -2.13 -7.32 -0.74
C TYR A 95 -3.33 -8.12 -0.18
N LYS A 96 -3.87 -9.06 -0.97
CA LYS A 96 -5.01 -9.91 -0.57
C LYS A 96 -4.74 -10.66 0.72
N ARG A 97 -3.58 -11.30 0.79
CA ARG A 97 -3.18 -12.11 1.95
C ARG A 97 -3.00 -11.29 3.22
N ILE A 98 -2.53 -10.05 3.12
CA ILE A 98 -2.37 -9.17 4.29
C ILE A 98 -3.71 -8.57 4.69
N PHE A 99 -4.51 -8.14 3.71
CA PHE A 99 -5.85 -7.62 3.95
C PHE A 99 -6.70 -8.62 4.74
N TRP A 100 -6.79 -9.87 4.27
CA TRP A 100 -7.62 -10.89 4.92
C TRP A 100 -7.06 -11.39 6.25
N ARG A 101 -5.75 -11.32 6.46
CA ARG A 101 -5.18 -11.62 7.78
C ARG A 101 -5.53 -10.54 8.80
N MET A 102 -5.47 -9.27 8.40
CA MET A 102 -5.75 -8.14 9.28
C MET A 102 -7.26 -7.96 9.54
N PHE A 103 -8.07 -7.97 8.48
CA PHE A 103 -9.51 -7.68 8.56
C PHE A 103 -10.42 -8.90 8.54
N GLY A 104 -9.96 -10.03 8.01
CA GLY A 104 -10.65 -11.30 8.16
C GLY A 104 -10.29 -11.90 9.51
N GLU A 105 -9.14 -12.56 9.58
CA GLU A 105 -8.72 -13.39 10.71
C GLU A 105 -8.59 -12.58 12.03
N PHE A 106 -7.70 -11.57 12.06
CA PHE A 106 -7.42 -10.83 13.29
C PHE A 106 -8.62 -10.02 13.77
N ARG A 107 -9.25 -9.24 12.90
CA ARG A 107 -10.44 -8.45 13.24
C ARG A 107 -11.61 -9.33 13.68
N GLN A 108 -11.90 -10.45 13.00
CA GLN A 108 -12.98 -11.35 13.45
C GLN A 108 -12.74 -11.89 14.85
N LYS A 109 -11.48 -12.20 15.19
CA LYS A 109 -11.12 -12.77 16.50
C LYS A 109 -11.10 -11.74 17.62
N HIS A 110 -10.54 -10.55 17.38
CA HIS A 110 -10.27 -9.57 18.45
C HIS A 110 -11.20 -8.34 18.44
N TYR A 111 -11.80 -8.03 17.29
CA TYR A 111 -12.58 -6.82 17.06
C TYR A 111 -13.87 -7.10 16.25
N PRO A 112 -14.72 -8.07 16.65
CA PRO A 112 -15.87 -8.50 15.85
C PRO A 112 -16.87 -7.36 15.60
N TYR A 113 -16.93 -6.38 16.51
CA TYR A 113 -17.78 -5.20 16.47
C TYR A 113 -17.34 -4.14 15.45
N VAL A 114 -16.09 -4.16 15.00
CA VAL A 114 -15.59 -3.25 13.97
C VAL A 114 -16.08 -3.76 12.62
N GLN A 115 -17.05 -3.09 12.00
CA GLN A 115 -17.65 -3.52 10.73
C GLN A 115 -17.03 -2.84 9.51
N SER A 116 -16.45 -1.64 9.68
CA SER A 116 -15.89 -0.87 8.57
C SER A 116 -14.47 -0.33 8.87
N PRO A 117 -13.68 0.02 7.85
CA PRO A 117 -12.34 0.59 8.05
C PRO A 117 -12.35 1.96 8.73
N SER A 118 -13.46 2.70 8.67
CA SER A 118 -13.58 4.04 9.28
C SER A 118 -13.67 3.99 10.82
N GLN A 119 -14.01 2.83 11.38
CA GLN A 119 -14.09 2.59 12.82
C GLN A 119 -12.74 2.19 13.45
N LEU A 120 -11.70 2.02 12.65
CA LEU A 120 -10.40 1.58 13.13
C LEU A 120 -9.73 2.65 14.01
N ALA A 121 -9.16 2.21 15.12
CA ALA A 121 -8.38 3.04 16.03
C ALA A 121 -6.90 2.64 16.01
N LEU A 122 -6.04 3.46 16.62
CA LEU A 122 -4.61 3.16 16.71
C LEU A 122 -4.33 1.87 17.52
N SER A 123 -5.16 1.57 18.53
CA SER A 123 -5.08 0.35 19.33
C SER A 123 -5.14 -0.90 18.46
N PHE A 124 -6.09 -0.95 17.50
CA PHE A 124 -6.23 -2.05 16.54
C PHE A 124 -4.91 -2.39 15.86
N PHE A 125 -4.18 -1.39 15.36
CA PHE A 125 -2.93 -1.62 14.64
C PHE A 125 -1.76 -1.98 15.58
N ARG A 126 -1.75 -1.48 16.82
CA ARG A 126 -0.75 -1.86 17.83
C ARG A 126 -0.94 -3.33 18.24
N GLU A 127 -2.18 -3.75 18.41
CA GLU A 127 -2.49 -5.14 18.73
C GLU A 127 -2.29 -6.06 17.53
N TYR A 128 -2.63 -5.64 16.32
CA TYR A 128 -2.32 -6.41 15.11
C TYR A 128 -0.82 -6.65 14.95
N ARG A 129 0.00 -5.64 15.26
CA ARG A 129 1.47 -5.78 15.30
C ARG A 129 1.88 -6.86 16.30
N ASN A 130 1.32 -6.85 17.50
CA ASN A 130 1.63 -7.83 18.54
C ASN A 130 1.21 -9.23 18.08
N TYR A 131 -0.04 -9.41 17.66
CA TYR A 131 -0.57 -10.65 17.07
C TYR A 131 0.36 -11.22 15.98
N TYR A 132 0.85 -10.37 15.06
CA TYR A 132 1.74 -10.82 14.00
C TYR A 132 3.11 -11.32 14.53
N VAL A 133 3.62 -10.71 15.59
CA VAL A 133 4.91 -11.09 16.18
C VAL A 133 4.77 -12.30 17.10
N THR A 134 3.81 -12.26 18.02
CA THR A 134 3.63 -13.27 19.09
C THR A 134 2.85 -14.47 18.59
N ASP A 135 1.62 -14.26 18.14
CA ASP A 135 0.67 -15.34 17.88
C ASP A 135 1.00 -16.05 16.57
N LEU A 136 1.41 -15.29 15.56
CA LEU A 136 1.87 -15.85 14.29
C LEU A 136 3.35 -16.24 14.28
N ASN A 137 4.09 -15.89 15.35
CA ASN A 137 5.52 -16.14 15.49
C ASN A 137 6.35 -15.68 14.26
N ARG A 138 6.11 -14.45 13.77
CA ARG A 138 6.75 -13.90 12.55
C ARG A 138 7.50 -12.58 12.78
N PRO A 139 8.39 -12.45 13.79
CA PRO A 139 9.10 -11.19 14.06
C PRO A 139 9.90 -10.67 12.85
N ASN A 140 10.54 -11.56 12.10
CA ASN A 140 11.37 -11.20 10.93
C ASN A 140 10.57 -10.64 9.74
N GLY A 141 9.27 -10.92 9.66
CA GLY A 141 8.39 -10.45 8.59
C GLY A 141 7.74 -9.10 8.86
N LEU A 142 7.83 -8.59 10.09
CA LEU A 142 7.00 -7.48 10.56
C LEU A 142 7.20 -6.19 9.75
N ARG A 143 8.44 -5.91 9.34
CA ARG A 143 8.73 -4.72 8.51
C ARG A 143 7.98 -4.75 7.19
N ALA A 144 8.02 -5.89 6.49
CA ALA A 144 7.32 -6.05 5.22
C ALA A 144 5.81 -5.99 5.44
N GLU A 145 5.31 -6.66 6.47
CA GLU A 145 3.90 -6.63 6.86
C GLU A 145 3.40 -5.19 7.06
N LEU A 146 4.10 -4.39 7.88
CA LEU A 146 3.74 -3.00 8.16
C LEU A 146 3.84 -2.08 6.94
N ILE A 147 4.72 -2.38 5.97
CA ILE A 147 4.76 -1.63 4.70
C ILE A 147 3.44 -1.82 3.95
N TYR A 148 2.97 -3.06 3.84
CA TYR A 148 1.71 -3.35 3.17
C TYR A 148 0.50 -2.88 3.95
N VAL A 149 0.48 -3.02 5.29
CA VAL A 149 -0.60 -2.46 6.12
C VAL A 149 -0.74 -0.95 5.87
N LYS A 150 0.38 -0.21 5.92
CA LYS A 150 0.38 1.23 5.63
C LYS A 150 -0.04 1.54 4.20
N ALA A 151 0.40 0.74 3.23
CA ALA A 151 0.01 0.91 1.83
C ALA A 151 -1.50 0.65 1.61
N ILE A 152 -2.04 -0.42 2.19
CA ILE A 152 -3.47 -0.74 2.16
C ILE A 152 -4.26 0.42 2.77
N MET A 153 -3.93 0.84 4.00
CA MET A 153 -4.66 1.91 4.66
C MET A 153 -4.61 3.23 3.86
N LYS A 154 -3.45 3.58 3.30
CA LYS A 154 -3.32 4.76 2.44
C LYS A 154 -4.21 4.67 1.20
N ARG A 155 -4.31 3.51 0.55
CA ARG A 155 -5.22 3.29 -0.57
C ARG A 155 -6.68 3.40 -0.15
N LEU A 156 -7.04 2.82 1.00
CA LEU A 156 -8.40 2.95 1.55
C LEU A 156 -8.78 4.41 1.81
N TYR A 157 -7.83 5.23 2.27
CA TYR A 157 -8.04 6.67 2.44
C TYR A 157 -8.29 7.37 1.11
N VAL A 158 -7.46 7.10 0.09
CA VAL A 158 -7.63 7.67 -1.25
C VAL A 158 -8.98 7.27 -1.87
N LEU A 159 -9.47 6.06 -1.56
CA LEU A 159 -10.77 5.56 -2.01
C LEU A 159 -11.95 6.03 -1.13
N GLY A 160 -11.72 6.80 -0.06
CA GLY A 160 -12.77 7.34 0.82
C GLY A 160 -13.29 6.40 1.91
N TYR A 161 -12.67 5.23 2.11
CA TYR A 161 -13.12 4.22 3.08
C TYR A 161 -12.60 4.43 4.50
N CYS A 162 -11.62 5.32 4.70
CA CYS A 162 -11.11 5.64 6.03
C CYS A 162 -10.78 7.13 6.16
N ARG A 163 -10.83 7.61 7.39
CA ARG A 163 -10.61 9.03 7.72
C ARG A 163 -9.11 9.35 7.77
N GLU A 164 -8.76 10.60 7.51
CA GLU A 164 -7.37 11.07 7.50
C GLU A 164 -6.68 10.88 8.86
N ASP A 165 -7.42 10.99 9.96
CA ASP A 165 -6.89 10.83 11.31
C ASP A 165 -6.33 9.43 11.56
N ILE A 166 -6.93 8.40 10.95
CA ILE A 166 -6.45 7.02 11.00
C ILE A 166 -5.07 6.93 10.32
N ILE A 167 -4.91 7.55 9.16
CA ILE A 167 -3.65 7.55 8.42
C ILE A 167 -2.56 8.29 9.18
N LYS A 168 -2.90 9.45 9.78
CA LYS A 168 -1.99 10.21 10.64
C LYS A 168 -1.53 9.36 11.82
N LYS A 169 -2.45 8.74 12.56
CA LYS A 169 -2.13 7.85 13.69
C LYS A 169 -1.27 6.65 13.27
N LEU A 170 -1.53 6.06 12.10
CA LEU A 170 -0.76 4.92 11.59
C LEU A 170 0.72 5.26 11.33
N THR A 171 1.05 6.54 11.13
CA THR A 171 2.46 6.96 11.00
C THR A 171 3.25 6.74 12.28
N GLU A 172 2.60 6.81 13.46
CA GLU A 172 3.22 6.63 14.78
C GLU A 172 3.78 5.21 14.98
N ILE A 173 3.22 4.22 14.27
CA ILE A 173 3.72 2.84 14.32
C ILE A 173 5.04 2.75 13.56
N LYS A 174 6.14 2.78 14.31
CA LYS A 174 7.49 2.65 13.76
C LYS A 174 7.69 1.28 13.13
N LYS A 175 8.22 1.29 11.90
CA LYS A 175 8.66 0.06 11.21
C LYS A 175 9.97 -0.41 11.84
N PRO A 176 10.15 -1.72 12.09
CA PRO A 176 11.44 -2.26 12.51
C PRO A 176 12.54 -1.89 11.52
N ARG A 177 13.80 -1.79 11.99
CA ARG A 177 14.96 -1.61 11.09
C ARG A 177 15.05 -2.78 10.12
N ALA A 178 15.63 -2.52 8.95
CA ALA A 178 15.85 -3.59 7.99
C ALA A 178 16.88 -4.56 8.57
N ASN A 179 16.50 -5.83 8.73
CA ASN A 179 17.48 -6.87 9.01
C ASN A 179 18.31 -7.03 7.73
N LYS A 180 19.58 -6.61 7.78
CA LYS A 180 20.54 -6.97 6.73
C LYS A 180 20.69 -8.47 6.79
N LYS A 181 20.05 -9.18 5.87
CA LYS A 181 20.31 -10.61 5.71
C LYS A 181 21.76 -10.73 5.27
N ALA A 182 22.60 -11.34 6.10
CA ALA A 182 23.91 -11.79 5.68
C ALA A 182 23.66 -12.99 4.76
N TYR A 183 23.51 -12.73 3.47
CA TYR A 183 23.77 -13.76 2.47
C TYR A 183 25.27 -13.65 2.21
N PRO A 184 26.11 -14.50 2.86
CA PRO A 184 27.53 -14.46 2.58
C PRO A 184 27.74 -14.73 1.11
N ASP A 185 28.61 -13.93 0.48
CA ASP A 185 28.99 -14.18 -0.89
C ASP A 185 29.68 -15.55 -0.96
N ILE A 186 29.21 -16.39 -1.88
CA ILE A 186 29.82 -17.70 -2.12
C ILE A 186 31.11 -17.47 -2.90
N SER A 187 32.22 -17.98 -2.39
CA SER A 187 33.52 -17.81 -3.04
C SER A 187 33.55 -18.49 -4.42
N LYS A 188 34.37 -17.98 -5.35
CA LYS A 188 34.53 -18.60 -6.68
C LYS A 188 34.98 -20.07 -6.59
N ALA A 189 35.78 -20.41 -5.59
CA ALA A 189 36.25 -21.78 -5.35
C ALA A 189 35.09 -22.71 -4.93
N GLU A 190 34.24 -22.27 -4.01
CA GLU A 190 33.06 -23.02 -3.58
C GLU A 190 32.05 -23.18 -4.71
N ILE A 191 31.82 -22.14 -5.52
CA ILE A 191 30.97 -22.22 -6.71
C ILE A 191 31.48 -23.30 -7.67
N LYS A 192 32.80 -23.32 -7.94
CA LYS A 192 33.42 -24.33 -8.82
C LYS A 192 33.25 -25.74 -8.26
N LYS A 193 33.45 -25.91 -6.94
CA LYS A 193 33.26 -27.19 -6.26
C LYS A 193 31.80 -27.66 -6.38
N LEU A 194 30.83 -26.79 -6.10
CA LEU A 194 29.40 -27.08 -6.22
C LEU A 194 29.04 -27.47 -7.66
N LEU A 195 29.50 -26.72 -8.66
CA LEU A 195 29.26 -27.04 -10.08
C LEU A 195 29.80 -28.42 -10.46
N LEU A 196 30.98 -28.81 -9.99
CA LEU A 196 31.53 -30.15 -10.26
C LEU A 196 30.69 -31.25 -9.60
N THR A 197 30.19 -31.01 -8.39
CA THR A 197 29.26 -31.94 -7.71
C THR A 197 27.96 -32.08 -8.51
N PHE A 198 27.37 -30.97 -8.97
CA PHE A 198 26.18 -31.02 -9.82
C PHE A 198 26.47 -31.70 -11.17
N LYS A 199 27.63 -31.47 -11.78
CA LYS A 199 28.01 -32.14 -13.03
C LYS A 199 28.02 -33.67 -12.91
N ARG A 200 28.46 -34.19 -11.76
CA ARG A 200 28.53 -35.64 -11.49
C ARG A 200 27.18 -36.23 -11.09
N ASN A 201 26.45 -35.56 -10.21
CA ASN A 201 25.26 -36.14 -9.55
C ASN A 201 23.93 -35.71 -10.17
N ARG A 202 23.87 -34.52 -10.78
CA ARG A 202 22.64 -33.86 -11.29
C ARG A 202 22.98 -33.00 -12.52
N PRO A 203 23.41 -33.64 -13.64
CA PRO A 203 23.88 -32.93 -14.83
C PRO A 203 22.80 -32.05 -15.49
N ASP A 204 21.53 -32.35 -15.24
CA ASP A 204 20.37 -31.55 -15.63
C ASP A 204 20.39 -30.13 -15.04
N TYR A 205 20.80 -29.99 -13.77
CA TYR A 205 20.94 -28.68 -13.13
C TYR A 205 22.27 -27.98 -13.47
N TYR A 206 23.31 -28.75 -13.79
CA TYR A 206 24.64 -28.19 -14.08
C TYR A 206 24.59 -27.15 -15.21
N TYR A 207 23.94 -27.45 -16.33
CA TYR A 207 23.87 -26.54 -17.47
C TYR A 207 23.10 -25.25 -17.12
N LEU A 208 22.00 -25.38 -16.40
CA LEU A 208 21.19 -24.24 -15.96
C LEU A 208 21.97 -23.34 -14.99
N LEU A 209 22.61 -23.93 -13.98
CA LEU A 209 23.41 -23.21 -13.00
C LEU A 209 24.62 -22.55 -13.65
N SER A 210 25.31 -23.24 -14.54
CA SER A 210 26.43 -22.69 -15.32
C SER A 210 26.00 -21.50 -16.18
N PHE A 211 24.84 -21.59 -16.84
CA PHE A 211 24.28 -20.50 -17.62
C PHE A 211 23.93 -19.29 -16.75
N ILE A 212 23.29 -19.50 -15.60
CA ILE A 212 22.95 -18.43 -14.64
C ILE A 212 24.23 -17.74 -14.13
N LEU A 213 25.23 -18.53 -13.74
CA LEU A 213 26.50 -17.99 -13.23
C LEU A 213 27.26 -17.18 -14.29
N ARG A 214 27.23 -17.62 -15.56
CA ARG A 214 27.87 -16.88 -16.66
C ARG A 214 27.13 -15.61 -17.05
N THR A 215 25.81 -15.61 -16.97
CA THR A 215 24.98 -14.48 -17.45
C THR A 215 24.56 -13.52 -16.35
N GLY A 216 24.68 -13.89 -15.08
CA GLY A 216 24.20 -13.09 -13.94
C GLY A 216 22.67 -12.94 -13.90
N ARG A 217 21.92 -13.69 -14.71
CA ARG A 217 20.46 -13.59 -14.81
C ARG A 217 19.76 -14.13 -13.57
N ARG A 218 18.56 -13.61 -13.28
CA ARG A 218 17.72 -14.17 -12.21
C ARG A 218 17.19 -15.53 -12.65
N ILE A 219 17.12 -16.49 -11.72
CA ILE A 219 16.58 -17.84 -11.98
C ILE A 219 15.21 -17.78 -12.71
N SER A 220 14.32 -16.89 -12.26
CA SER A 220 12.98 -16.71 -12.84
C SER A 220 13.00 -16.21 -14.29
N GLU A 221 14.02 -15.45 -14.68
CA GLU A 221 14.17 -14.95 -16.04
C GLU A 221 14.79 -16.03 -16.93
N THR A 222 15.77 -16.77 -16.42
CA THR A 222 16.41 -17.88 -17.14
C THR A 222 15.42 -18.96 -17.54
N THR A 223 14.44 -19.28 -16.70
CA THR A 223 13.41 -20.29 -17.00
C THR A 223 12.43 -19.86 -18.10
N LEU A 224 12.39 -18.57 -18.48
CA LEU A 224 11.48 -18.04 -19.49
C LEU A 224 12.10 -18.00 -20.90
N ILE A 225 13.41 -18.24 -21.01
CA ILE A 225 14.13 -18.19 -22.29
C ILE A 225 13.63 -19.30 -23.21
N LYS A 226 13.16 -18.92 -24.39
CA LYS A 226 12.78 -19.82 -25.47
C LYS A 226 13.86 -19.80 -26.55
N LYS A 227 13.90 -20.85 -27.38
CA LYS A 227 14.86 -20.95 -28.50
C LYS A 227 14.80 -19.73 -29.44
N LYS A 228 13.61 -19.20 -29.68
CA LYS A 228 13.40 -18.01 -30.52
C LYS A 228 14.03 -16.72 -29.97
N ASP A 229 14.37 -16.70 -28.68
CA ASP A 229 14.97 -15.53 -28.02
C ASP A 229 16.51 -15.56 -28.13
N VAL A 230 17.07 -16.54 -28.85
CA VAL A 230 18.51 -16.75 -29.01
C VAL A 230 18.84 -16.81 -30.50
N GLU A 231 19.66 -15.86 -30.96
CA GLU A 231 20.26 -15.92 -32.29
C GLU A 231 21.44 -16.89 -32.27
N PHE A 232 21.27 -18.03 -32.92
CA PHE A 232 22.31 -19.04 -33.05
C PHE A 232 23.15 -18.72 -34.28
N GLN A 233 24.29 -18.06 -34.09
CA GLN A 233 25.30 -17.85 -35.14
C GLN A 233 25.97 -19.18 -35.55
N GLY A 234 25.21 -20.10 -36.15
CA GLY A 234 25.70 -21.39 -36.66
C GLY A 234 25.74 -22.56 -35.68
N PHE A 235 25.34 -22.39 -34.41
CA PHE A 235 25.37 -23.46 -33.40
C PHE A 235 24.06 -24.27 -33.30
N LYS A 236 24.15 -25.60 -33.16
CA LYS A 236 22.99 -26.49 -32.94
C LYS A 236 22.61 -26.56 -31.44
N PRO A 237 21.39 -26.16 -31.03
CA PRO A 237 20.99 -26.16 -29.62
C PRO A 237 20.69 -27.56 -29.07
N VAL A 238 21.25 -27.88 -27.90
CA VAL A 238 20.92 -29.09 -27.12
C VAL A 238 19.61 -28.89 -26.35
N ARG A 239 18.69 -29.86 -26.41
CA ARG A 239 17.40 -29.80 -25.72
C ARG A 239 17.53 -30.35 -24.29
N ILE A 240 17.23 -29.53 -23.29
CA ILE A 240 17.10 -29.97 -21.89
C ILE A 240 15.60 -30.01 -21.56
N ASN A 241 15.05 -31.21 -21.34
CA ASN A 241 13.67 -31.36 -20.86
C ASN A 241 13.65 -31.25 -19.34
N ILE A 242 13.31 -30.08 -18.81
CA ILE A 242 13.06 -29.90 -17.38
C ILE A 242 11.64 -30.43 -17.10
N ARG A 243 11.51 -31.69 -16.69
CA ARG A 243 10.24 -32.19 -16.15
C ARG A 243 10.03 -31.55 -14.77
N ALA A 244 9.03 -30.68 -14.66
CA ALA A 244 8.48 -30.33 -13.36
C ALA A 244 7.88 -31.61 -12.77
N VAL A 245 8.51 -32.18 -11.76
CA VAL A 245 7.90 -33.25 -10.97
C VAL A 245 6.65 -32.65 -10.34
N ARG A 246 5.47 -33.02 -10.86
CA ARG A 246 4.22 -32.86 -10.12
C ARG A 246 4.38 -33.77 -8.91
N LEU A 247 4.47 -33.19 -7.72
CA LEU A 247 4.24 -33.94 -6.50
C LEU A 247 2.89 -34.65 -6.66
N PRO A 248 2.80 -35.96 -6.40
CA PRO A 248 1.51 -36.63 -6.41
C PRO A 248 0.59 -35.88 -5.45
N SER A 249 -0.60 -35.53 -5.94
CA SER A 249 -1.69 -35.10 -5.09
C SER A 249 -1.84 -36.15 -4.00
N LEU A 250 -1.67 -35.74 -2.74
CA LEU A 250 -2.11 -36.50 -1.59
C LEU A 250 -3.60 -36.79 -1.79
N ASN A 251 -3.89 -37.99 -2.30
CA ASN A 251 -5.23 -38.54 -2.25
C ASN A 251 -5.60 -38.59 -0.78
N ARG A 252 -6.71 -37.92 -0.45
CA ARG A 252 -7.41 -38.08 0.81
C ARG A 252 -7.64 -39.57 1.01
N MET A 253 -7.05 -40.14 2.06
CA MET A 253 -7.50 -41.43 2.54
C MET A 253 -8.91 -41.27 3.10
N PRO A 254 -9.83 -42.20 2.80
CA PRO A 254 -11.13 -42.25 3.47
C PRO A 254 -10.92 -42.80 4.88
N HIS A 255 -11.33 -42.02 5.88
CA HIS A 255 -11.82 -42.53 7.15
C HIS A 255 -13.20 -41.89 7.37
#